data_AF-A0A8C8IFZ5-F1
#
_entry.id   AF-A0A8C8IFZ5-F1
#
_cell.length_a   1.000
_cell.length_b   1.000
_cell.length_c   1.000
_cell.angle_alpha   90.00
_cell.angle_beta   90.00
_cell.angle_gamma   90.00
#
_symmetry.space_group_name_H-M   'P 1'
#
loop_
_entity.id
_entity.type
_entity.pdbx_description
1 polymer ?
#
loop_
_entity_poly.entity_id
_entity_poly.type
_entity_poly.pdbx_seq_one_letter_code
_entity_poly.pdbx_strand_id
1 'polypeptide(L)'
;MGRRRSSTFSIKRRATEGLVFDEFGFAQTKRKDQKLQHRCHDYSYPQLNARRVKELCELLSYWNGSSFICRSQIERFMRMGIPPALRGRVWKCLLNIDKLRESSAFNYQKCLDEIRGPLVDLGVSEYGIISAIATLNDTENDLGSNQLPSRCPPDLAYSSADVTIFRQIALDLQRSFPTHRTLMGESPEAIEGQAKLFRVLIAYAKYNPKIGYSQGMSYIAAVLLMHLSEEEAFWALGVLLEKPKYLSELFDLSGEKIQHQAMVFHQFFKHRKPQLSKHIEDVRVSSIHFVMPWFLTLFTSLPCWDSVLAIWDLIMLHESGDGSCPMSCSGSHKLRARPPTYII
;
A
#
# COMPACT_ATOMS: atom_id res chain seq x y z
N MET A 1 -30.64 16.89 -40.11
CA MET A 1 -29.31 17.27 -39.58
C MET A 1 -29.43 17.54 -38.08
N GLY A 2 -29.21 16.53 -37.24
CA GLY A 2 -29.22 16.68 -35.78
C GLY A 2 -27.80 16.49 -35.25
N ARG A 3 -27.15 17.59 -34.82
CA ARG A 3 -25.83 17.54 -34.18
C ARG A 3 -25.98 17.02 -32.74
N ARG A 4 -25.57 15.78 -32.49
CA ARG A 4 -25.29 15.25 -31.14
C ARG A 4 -24.12 16.03 -30.54
N ARG A 5 -24.37 16.79 -29.46
CA ARG A 5 -23.30 17.33 -28.60
C ARG A 5 -22.80 16.17 -27.72
N SER A 6 -21.58 15.71 -27.99
CA SER A 6 -20.82 14.84 -27.09
C SER A 6 -20.37 15.69 -25.89
N SER A 7 -20.83 15.35 -24.69
CA SER A 7 -20.36 15.94 -23.44
C SER A 7 -19.13 15.18 -22.96
N THR A 8 -17.95 15.64 -23.35
CA THR A 8 -16.68 15.19 -22.77
C THR A 8 -16.59 15.70 -21.33
N PHE A 9 -16.68 14.79 -20.36
CA PHE A 9 -16.35 15.07 -18.96
C PHE A 9 -14.84 15.27 -18.84
N SER A 10 -14.36 16.51 -18.98
CA SER A 10 -12.99 16.85 -18.63
C SER A 10 -12.86 16.89 -17.10
N ILE A 11 -12.25 15.88 -16.51
CA ILE A 11 -11.79 15.93 -15.12
C ILE A 11 -10.68 16.99 -15.06
N LYS A 12 -11.02 18.22 -14.67
CA LYS A 12 -10.03 19.28 -14.41
C LYS A 12 -9.18 18.86 -13.20
N ARG A 13 -8.04 18.23 -13.45
CA ARG A 13 -6.97 18.01 -12.46
C ARG A 13 -6.56 19.40 -11.93
N ARG A 14 -6.63 19.58 -10.60
CA ARG A 14 -6.30 20.86 -9.95
C ARG A 14 -4.83 21.18 -10.20
N ALA A 15 -4.56 22.37 -10.73
CA ALA A 15 -3.21 22.91 -10.80
C ALA A 15 -2.61 22.95 -9.37
N THR A 16 -1.36 22.52 -9.25
CA THR A 16 -0.61 22.38 -7.99
C THR A 16 -0.09 23.72 -7.43
N GLU A 17 -0.24 24.82 -8.16
CA GLU A 17 0.21 26.15 -7.74
C GLU A 17 -0.62 26.66 -6.54
N GLY A 18 0.04 26.83 -5.39
CA GLY A 18 -0.57 27.36 -4.16
C GLY A 18 -1.15 26.31 -3.21
N LEU A 19 -0.93 25.01 -3.45
CA LEU A 19 -1.31 23.97 -2.49
C LEU A 19 -0.34 23.92 -1.31
N VAL A 20 -0.90 23.84 -0.10
CA VAL A 20 -0.15 23.55 1.13
C VAL A 20 -0.36 22.09 1.46
N PHE A 21 0.72 21.37 1.78
CA PHE A 21 0.68 19.98 2.18
C PHE A 21 0.86 19.85 3.70
N ASP A 22 0.25 18.83 4.30
CA ASP A 22 0.51 18.45 5.69
C ASP A 22 1.87 17.75 5.86
N GLU A 23 2.19 17.36 7.09
CA GLU A 23 3.46 16.68 7.43
C GLU A 23 3.60 15.29 6.76
N PHE A 24 2.51 14.72 6.26
CA PHE A 24 2.46 13.44 5.56
C PHE A 24 2.38 13.60 4.04
N GLY A 25 2.44 14.84 3.52
CA GLY A 25 2.44 15.12 2.09
C GLY A 25 1.07 15.21 1.43
N PHE A 26 -0.03 15.28 2.18
CA PHE A 26 -1.39 15.40 1.64
C PHE A 26 -1.85 16.86 1.54
N ALA A 27 -2.48 17.21 0.41
CA ALA A 27 -2.93 18.57 0.13
C ALA A 27 -4.06 19.02 1.08
N GLN A 28 -3.89 20.18 1.70
CA GLN A 28 -4.89 20.82 2.55
C GLN A 28 -5.85 21.66 1.72
N THR A 29 -7.17 21.45 1.84
CA THR A 29 -8.14 22.04 0.90
C THR A 29 -8.81 23.34 1.33
N LYS A 30 -8.64 23.86 2.57
CA LYS A 30 -8.81 25.29 2.97
C LYS A 30 -8.59 25.49 4.47
N ARG A 31 -8.39 26.75 4.91
CA ARG A 31 -8.22 27.19 6.33
C ARG A 31 -9.23 26.65 7.36
N LYS A 32 -10.43 26.19 6.95
CA LYS A 32 -11.39 25.56 7.88
C LYS A 32 -10.97 24.15 8.33
N ASP A 33 -10.08 23.49 7.59
CA ASP A 33 -9.50 22.19 7.96
C ASP A 33 -8.37 22.33 9.00
N GLN A 34 -7.89 23.56 9.26
CA GLN A 34 -6.87 23.82 10.29
C GLN A 34 -7.41 23.71 11.72
N LYS A 35 -8.73 23.81 11.91
CA LYS A 35 -9.37 23.64 13.23
C LYS A 35 -9.90 22.21 13.32
N LEU A 36 -9.15 21.36 14.03
CA LEU A 36 -9.53 20.06 14.59
C LEU A 36 -10.99 19.62 14.40
N GLN A 37 -11.24 18.45 13.77
CA GLN A 37 -12.29 17.45 14.10
C GLN A 37 -12.68 16.47 12.94
N HIS A 38 -11.72 15.94 12.16
CA HIS A 38 -11.98 14.74 11.33
C HIS A 38 -11.32 13.46 11.87
N ARG A 39 -10.71 13.54 13.06
CA ARG A 39 -10.10 12.37 13.71
C ARG A 39 -11.19 11.64 14.49
N CYS A 40 -11.40 10.38 14.17
CA CYS A 40 -12.25 9.49 14.97
C CYS A 40 -11.54 8.94 16.22
N HIS A 41 -10.32 9.40 16.51
CA HIS A 41 -9.50 8.94 17.63
C HIS A 41 -8.65 10.03 18.26
N ASP A 42 -8.28 9.82 19.52
CA ASP A 42 -7.46 10.72 20.34
C ASP A 42 -5.96 10.35 20.31
N TYR A 43 -5.59 9.27 19.60
CA TYR A 43 -4.19 8.88 19.48
C TYR A 43 -3.36 10.03 18.88
N SER A 44 -2.24 10.36 19.51
CA SER A 44 -1.24 11.28 18.98
C SER A 44 0.09 10.56 18.99
N TYR A 45 0.75 10.52 17.84
CA TYR A 45 2.04 9.88 17.72
C TYR A 45 3.08 10.58 18.63
N PRO A 46 3.77 9.87 19.54
CA PRO A 46 4.76 10.50 20.40
C PRO A 46 5.98 10.94 19.59
N GLN A 47 6.54 12.11 19.92
CA GLN A 47 7.72 12.66 19.25
C GLN A 47 8.96 12.41 20.10
N LEU A 48 9.96 11.73 19.51
CA LEU A 48 11.24 11.49 20.17
C LEU A 48 12.03 12.79 20.32
N ASN A 49 12.65 12.98 21.49
CA ASN A 49 13.64 14.04 21.64
C ASN A 49 14.94 13.71 20.87
N ALA A 50 15.74 14.73 20.59
CA ALA A 50 16.96 14.60 19.78
C ALA A 50 17.96 13.55 20.30
N ARG A 51 18.07 13.38 21.63
CA ARG A 51 18.92 12.35 22.23
C ARG A 51 18.46 10.96 21.85
N ARG A 52 17.16 10.67 21.96
CA ARG A 52 16.60 9.36 21.60
C ARG A 52 16.67 9.09 20.09
N VAL A 53 16.52 10.13 19.27
CA VAL A 53 16.74 10.02 17.81
C VAL A 53 18.18 9.58 17.52
N LYS A 54 19.17 10.15 18.21
CA LYS A 54 20.57 9.74 18.09
C LYS A 54 20.79 8.29 18.53
N GLU A 55 20.24 7.89 19.67
CA GLU A 55 20.31 6.50 20.16
C GLU A 55 19.66 5.51 19.16
N LEU A 56 18.55 5.87 18.52
CA LEU A 56 17.92 5.06 17.47
C LEU A 56 18.81 4.96 16.22
N CYS A 57 19.40 6.07 15.78
CA CYS A 57 20.34 6.06 14.65
C CYS A 57 21.56 5.17 14.91
N GLU A 58 22.10 5.20 16.13
CA GLU A 58 23.17 4.31 16.58
C GLU A 58 22.71 2.86 16.56
N LEU A 59 21.53 2.54 17.12
CA LEU A 59 20.95 1.19 17.05
C LEU A 59 20.87 0.65 15.62
N LEU A 60 20.41 1.48 14.69
CA LEU A 60 20.28 1.09 13.28
C LEU A 60 21.63 0.89 12.59
N SER A 61 22.72 1.51 13.04
CA SER A 61 24.03 1.36 12.37
C SER A 61 24.70 0.01 12.63
N TYR A 62 24.32 -0.69 13.70
CA TYR A 62 24.80 -2.05 14.00
C TYR A 62 23.69 -3.10 13.96
N TRP A 63 22.54 -2.77 13.34
CA TRP A 63 21.43 -3.69 13.21
C TRP A 63 21.83 -4.92 12.38
N ASN A 64 21.61 -6.12 12.93
CA ASN A 64 21.94 -7.39 12.28
C ASN A 64 20.73 -8.33 12.10
N GLY A 65 19.50 -7.81 12.31
CA GLY A 65 18.23 -8.51 12.07
C GLY A 65 17.95 -9.73 12.96
N SER A 66 18.93 -10.23 13.72
CA SER A 66 18.89 -11.56 14.34
C SER A 66 19.09 -11.53 15.86
N SER A 67 19.43 -10.37 16.42
CA SER A 67 19.65 -10.21 17.86
C SER A 67 18.34 -9.89 18.60
N PHE A 68 17.95 -10.75 19.55
CA PHE A 68 16.83 -10.50 20.48
C PHE A 68 16.96 -9.16 21.22
N ILE A 69 18.20 -8.76 21.54
CA ILE A 69 18.50 -7.48 22.18
C ILE A 69 18.09 -6.32 21.27
N CYS A 70 18.37 -6.40 19.96
CA CYS A 70 17.97 -5.37 19.01
C CYS A 70 16.44 -5.29 18.88
N ARG A 71 15.74 -6.43 18.91
CA ARG A 71 14.27 -6.48 18.85
C ARG A 71 13.61 -5.80 20.06
N SER A 72 14.05 -6.10 21.28
CA SER A 72 13.52 -5.45 22.48
C SER A 72 13.79 -3.94 22.52
N GLN A 73 14.94 -3.51 21.99
CA GLN A 73 15.27 -2.08 21.89
C GLN A 73 14.41 -1.36 20.85
N ILE A 74 14.21 -1.93 19.67
CA ILE A 74 13.37 -1.30 18.64
C ILE A 74 11.90 -1.24 19.07
N GLU A 75 11.40 -2.26 19.77
CA GLU A 75 10.07 -2.23 20.40
C GLU A 75 9.90 -1.04 21.35
N ARG A 76 10.95 -0.72 22.12
CA ARG A 76 10.94 0.45 23.00
C ARG A 76 10.83 1.74 22.18
N PHE A 77 11.59 1.86 21.09
CA PHE A 77 11.51 3.02 20.21
C PHE A 77 10.15 3.14 19.52
N MET A 78 9.52 2.04 19.11
CA MET A 78 8.18 2.06 18.53
C MET A 78 7.12 2.57 19.51
N ARG A 79 7.18 2.14 20.78
CA ARG A 79 6.28 2.68 21.83
C ARG A 79 6.48 4.16 22.07
N MET A 80 7.68 4.66 21.80
CA MET A 80 8.05 6.08 21.92
C MET A 80 7.84 6.86 20.60
N GLY A 81 7.42 6.18 19.53
CA GLY A 81 7.27 6.75 18.19
C GLY A 81 8.56 6.76 17.37
N ILE A 82 8.52 6.19 16.17
CA ILE A 82 9.55 6.32 15.14
C ILE A 82 9.37 7.64 14.38
N PRO A 83 10.39 8.51 14.32
CA PRO A 83 10.31 9.75 13.56
C PRO A 83 10.08 9.46 12.07
N PRO A 84 9.22 10.23 11.36
CA PRO A 84 8.92 9.99 9.95
C PRO A 84 10.17 9.83 9.07
N ALA A 85 11.17 10.69 9.25
CA ALA A 85 12.42 10.66 8.50
C ALA A 85 13.28 9.40 8.72
N LEU A 86 13.04 8.64 9.79
CA LEU A 86 13.78 7.40 10.10
C LEU A 86 12.99 6.14 9.75
N ARG A 87 11.69 6.24 9.43
CA ARG A 87 10.85 5.06 9.14
C ARG A 87 11.42 4.21 8.02
N GLY A 88 11.86 4.81 6.90
CA GLY A 88 12.49 4.06 5.80
C GLY A 88 13.64 3.17 6.27
N ARG A 89 14.56 3.73 7.06
CA ARG A 89 15.70 2.98 7.62
C ARG A 89 15.24 1.89 8.58
N VAL A 90 14.28 2.19 9.46
CA VAL A 90 13.72 1.23 10.42
C VAL A 90 13.01 0.08 9.70
N TRP A 91 12.12 0.36 8.76
CA TRP A 91 11.36 -0.63 8.01
C TRP A 91 12.26 -1.52 7.16
N LYS A 92 13.26 -0.93 6.49
CA LYS A 92 14.30 -1.68 5.78
C LYS A 92 15.00 -2.70 6.69
N CYS A 93 15.41 -2.27 7.88
CA CYS A 93 16.07 -3.12 8.86
C CYS A 93 15.15 -4.25 9.37
N LEU A 94 13.89 -3.93 9.68
CA LEU A 94 12.92 -4.89 10.22
C LEU A 94 12.53 -5.95 9.20
N LEU A 95 12.22 -5.54 7.98
CA LEU A 95 11.85 -6.46 6.90
C LEU A 95 13.04 -7.27 6.36
N ASN A 96 14.27 -6.87 6.68
CA ASN A 96 15.50 -7.51 6.22
C ASN A 96 15.51 -7.69 4.68
N ILE A 97 15.09 -6.63 3.97
CA ILE A 97 14.91 -6.66 2.51
C ILE A 97 16.21 -6.98 1.76
N ASP A 98 17.36 -6.62 2.31
CA ASP A 98 18.67 -6.92 1.70
C ASP A 98 18.91 -8.43 1.65
N LYS A 99 18.56 -9.17 2.72
CA LYS A 99 18.64 -10.63 2.74
C LYS A 99 17.70 -11.27 1.72
N LEU A 100 16.47 -10.75 1.58
CA LEU A 100 15.55 -11.25 0.56
C LEU A 100 16.12 -11.04 -0.84
N ARG A 101 16.56 -9.82 -1.14
CA ARG A 101 17.18 -9.46 -2.42
C ARG A 101 18.36 -10.36 -2.76
N GLU A 102 19.29 -10.56 -1.82
CA GLU A 102 20.48 -11.38 -2.02
C GLU A 102 20.16 -12.87 -2.21
N SER A 103 19.09 -13.36 -1.55
CA SER A 103 18.65 -14.75 -1.69
C SER A 103 17.77 -15.02 -2.92
N SER A 104 17.25 -13.96 -3.56
CA SER A 104 16.31 -14.07 -4.67
C SER A 104 17.05 -14.17 -6.00
N ALA A 105 16.57 -15.03 -6.89
CA ALA A 105 17.04 -15.07 -8.28
C ALA A 105 16.43 -13.93 -9.13
N PHE A 106 15.46 -13.20 -8.59
CA PHE A 106 14.77 -12.12 -9.30
C PHE A 106 15.62 -10.84 -9.31
N ASN A 107 15.75 -10.21 -10.47
CA ASN A 107 16.44 -8.93 -10.63
C ASN A 107 15.44 -7.85 -11.05
N TYR A 108 15.27 -6.83 -10.19
CA TYR A 108 14.29 -5.78 -10.39
C TYR A 108 14.54 -4.99 -11.69
N GLN A 109 15.78 -4.52 -11.91
CA GLN A 109 16.11 -3.71 -13.09
C GLN A 109 15.91 -4.49 -14.40
N LYS A 110 16.35 -5.75 -14.44
CA LYS A 110 16.14 -6.63 -15.60
C LYS A 110 14.66 -6.84 -15.89
N CYS A 111 13.84 -7.04 -14.86
CA CYS A 111 12.39 -7.18 -15.03
C CYS A 111 11.78 -5.91 -15.65
N LEU A 112 12.20 -4.72 -15.21
CA LEU A 112 11.74 -3.47 -15.81
C LEU A 112 12.13 -3.34 -17.28
N ASP A 113 13.35 -3.75 -17.63
CA ASP A 113 13.81 -3.74 -19.03
C ASP A 113 12.98 -4.70 -19.91
N GLU A 114 12.59 -5.86 -19.38
CA GLU A 114 11.72 -6.82 -20.06
C GLU A 114 10.27 -6.30 -20.24
N ILE A 115 9.75 -5.50 -19.30
CA ILE A 115 8.38 -4.94 -19.35
C ILE A 115 8.27 -3.77 -20.34
N ARG A 116 9.37 -3.06 -20.62
CA ARG A 116 9.35 -1.88 -21.51
C ARG A 116 9.00 -2.22 -22.95
N GLY A 117 9.43 -3.37 -23.48
CA GLY A 117 9.06 -3.84 -24.83
C GLY A 117 7.53 -3.92 -25.03
N PRO A 118 6.82 -4.71 -24.21
CA PRO A 118 5.36 -4.76 -24.15
C PRO A 118 4.67 -3.39 -24.12
N LEU A 119 5.17 -2.45 -23.30
CA LEU A 119 4.59 -1.11 -23.19
C LEU A 119 4.76 -0.31 -24.49
N VAL A 120 5.95 -0.39 -25.11
CA VAL A 120 6.23 0.28 -26.39
C VAL A 120 5.35 -0.27 -27.50
N ASP A 121 5.18 -1.59 -27.58
CA ASP A 121 4.30 -2.24 -28.57
C ASP A 121 2.84 -1.77 -28.43
N LEU A 122 2.40 -1.50 -27.20
CA LEU A 122 1.07 -0.94 -26.89
C LEU A 122 0.97 0.58 -27.13
N GLY A 123 2.08 1.26 -27.42
CA GLY A 123 2.14 2.72 -27.49
C GLY A 123 1.91 3.40 -26.13
N VAL A 124 2.23 2.70 -25.04
CA VAL A 124 2.02 3.13 -23.66
C VAL A 124 3.36 3.48 -23.02
N SER A 125 3.36 4.53 -22.19
CA SER A 125 4.53 4.90 -21.38
C SER A 125 4.19 4.78 -19.90
N GLU A 126 5.14 4.29 -19.10
CA GLU A 126 5.06 4.29 -17.63
C GLU A 126 4.84 5.69 -17.04
N TYR A 127 5.34 6.73 -17.72
CA TYR A 127 5.14 8.15 -17.35
C TYR A 127 3.76 8.71 -17.72
N GLY A 128 3.02 8.01 -18.58
CA GLY A 128 1.70 8.41 -19.08
C GLY A 128 0.62 7.37 -18.79
N ILE A 129 0.87 6.43 -17.87
CA ILE A 129 0.07 5.21 -17.72
C ILE A 129 -1.40 5.49 -17.41
N ILE A 130 -1.69 6.51 -16.59
CA ILE A 130 -3.07 6.90 -16.26
C ILE A 130 -3.81 7.40 -17.51
N SER A 131 -3.12 8.11 -18.42
CA SER A 131 -3.71 8.59 -19.67
C SER A 131 -3.93 7.43 -20.67
N ALA A 132 -3.23 6.31 -20.50
CA ALA A 132 -3.34 5.13 -21.36
C ALA A 132 -4.48 4.17 -20.99
N ILE A 133 -5.27 4.45 -19.94
CA ILE A 133 -6.37 3.56 -19.48
C ILE A 133 -7.35 3.22 -20.62
N ALA A 134 -7.72 4.20 -21.45
CA ALA A 134 -8.63 3.98 -22.58
C ALA A 134 -8.00 3.02 -23.61
N THR A 135 -6.76 3.28 -24.02
CA THR A 135 -6.00 2.41 -24.93
C THR A 135 -5.90 0.99 -24.40
N LEU A 136 -5.54 0.81 -23.13
CA LEU A 136 -5.43 -0.51 -22.51
C LEU A 136 -6.77 -1.23 -22.44
N ASN A 137 -7.87 -0.50 -22.18
CA ASN A 137 -9.22 -1.04 -22.16
C ASN A 137 -9.68 -1.50 -23.56
N ASP A 138 -9.40 -0.71 -24.59
CA ASP A 138 -9.76 -1.06 -25.96
C ASP A 138 -8.98 -2.30 -26.42
N THR A 139 -7.66 -2.35 -26.16
CA THR A 139 -6.82 -3.52 -26.46
C THR A 139 -7.28 -4.78 -25.73
N GLU A 140 -7.67 -4.67 -24.45
CA GLU A 140 -8.22 -5.80 -23.68
C GLU A 140 -9.50 -6.36 -24.32
N ASN A 141 -10.41 -5.48 -24.77
CA ASN A 141 -11.65 -5.89 -25.43
C ASN A 141 -11.42 -6.54 -26.79
N ASP A 142 -10.46 -6.02 -27.58
CA ASP A 142 -10.09 -6.56 -28.89
C ASP A 142 -9.53 -7.98 -28.76
N LEU A 143 -8.64 -8.20 -27.78
CA LEU A 143 -8.08 -9.53 -27.48
C LEU A 143 -9.16 -10.53 -27.01
N GLY A 144 -10.12 -10.08 -26.22
CA GLY A 144 -11.22 -10.93 -25.73
C GLY A 144 -12.25 -11.31 -26.80
N SER A 145 -12.34 -10.53 -27.89
CA SER A 145 -13.37 -10.71 -28.93
C SER A 145 -12.93 -11.61 -30.10
N ASN A 146 -11.73 -12.21 -30.08
CA ASN A 146 -11.12 -12.96 -31.20
C ASN A 146 -11.05 -12.20 -32.53
N GLN A 147 -11.31 -10.89 -32.53
CA GLN A 147 -11.05 -10.03 -33.68
C GLN A 147 -9.59 -9.60 -33.59
N LEU A 148 -8.65 -10.50 -33.92
CA LEU A 148 -7.30 -10.04 -34.19
C LEU A 148 -7.39 -9.02 -35.33
N PRO A 149 -6.95 -7.76 -35.14
CA PRO A 149 -6.79 -6.86 -36.25
C PRO A 149 -5.93 -7.57 -37.31
N SER A 150 -6.32 -7.48 -38.58
CA SER A 150 -5.53 -7.95 -39.74
C SER A 150 -4.21 -7.17 -39.92
N ARG A 151 -3.71 -6.55 -38.84
CA ARG A 151 -2.56 -5.65 -38.71
C ARG A 151 -1.60 -6.06 -37.60
N CYS A 152 -1.83 -7.15 -36.86
CA CYS A 152 -0.91 -7.57 -35.80
C CYS A 152 0.43 -8.04 -36.39
N PRO A 153 1.56 -7.44 -35.98
CA PRO A 153 2.88 -7.99 -36.27
C PRO A 153 3.01 -9.39 -35.65
N PRO A 154 3.77 -10.32 -36.27
CA PRO A 154 3.92 -11.69 -35.77
C PRO A 154 4.56 -11.82 -34.38
N ASP A 155 5.23 -10.78 -33.89
CA ASP A 155 6.04 -10.79 -32.66
C ASP A 155 5.51 -9.80 -31.60
N LEU A 156 4.28 -9.99 -31.12
CA LEU A 156 3.75 -9.19 -30.01
C LEU A 156 4.39 -9.63 -28.69
N ALA A 157 5.09 -8.72 -28.00
CA ALA A 157 5.80 -9.05 -26.76
C ALA A 157 4.87 -9.14 -25.52
N TYR A 158 3.55 -8.92 -25.66
CA TYR A 158 2.60 -8.86 -24.54
C TYR A 158 1.50 -9.92 -24.61
N SER A 159 1.06 -10.39 -23.44
CA SER A 159 -0.09 -11.29 -23.31
C SER A 159 -1.37 -10.54 -22.92
N SER A 160 -2.54 -11.16 -23.12
CA SER A 160 -3.82 -10.61 -22.61
C SER A 160 -3.78 -10.38 -21.09
N ALA A 161 -3.11 -11.25 -20.33
CA ALA A 161 -2.98 -11.11 -18.90
C ALA A 161 -2.15 -9.86 -18.53
N ASP A 162 -1.11 -9.53 -19.31
CA ASP A 162 -0.30 -8.34 -19.09
C ASP A 162 -1.13 -7.07 -19.30
N VAL A 163 -1.92 -7.00 -20.37
CA VAL A 163 -2.80 -5.85 -20.65
C VAL A 163 -3.81 -5.65 -19.52
N THR A 164 -4.44 -6.73 -19.05
CA THR A 164 -5.36 -6.69 -17.90
C THR A 164 -4.67 -6.13 -16.65
N ILE A 165 -3.46 -6.61 -16.33
CA ILE A 165 -2.70 -6.13 -15.17
C ILE A 165 -2.31 -4.67 -15.34
N PHE A 166 -1.77 -4.26 -16.49
CA PHE A 166 -1.39 -2.88 -16.76
C PHE A 166 -2.59 -1.94 -16.57
N ARG A 167 -3.74 -2.30 -17.12
CA ARG A 167 -4.98 -1.53 -17.01
C ARG A 167 -5.46 -1.43 -15.57
N GLN A 168 -5.47 -2.55 -14.85
CA GLN A 168 -5.93 -2.58 -13.47
C GLN A 168 -5.02 -1.74 -12.55
N ILE A 169 -3.70 -1.82 -12.74
CA ILE A 169 -2.75 -0.94 -12.06
C ILE A 169 -3.03 0.52 -12.42
N ALA A 170 -3.18 0.87 -13.70
CA ALA A 170 -3.43 2.24 -14.14
C ALA A 170 -4.70 2.85 -13.52
N LEU A 171 -5.80 2.08 -13.46
CA LEU A 171 -7.03 2.47 -12.79
C LEU A 171 -6.81 2.73 -11.29
N ASP A 172 -5.98 1.93 -10.64
CA ASP A 172 -5.66 2.04 -9.22
C ASP A 172 -4.79 3.27 -8.94
N LEU A 173 -3.78 3.54 -9.76
CA LEU A 173 -2.96 4.75 -9.70
C LEU A 173 -3.79 6.04 -9.76
N GLN A 174 -4.89 6.05 -10.53
CA GLN A 174 -5.78 7.22 -10.62
C GLN A 174 -6.48 7.54 -9.28
N ARG A 175 -6.69 6.54 -8.43
CA ARG A 175 -7.47 6.67 -7.19
C ARG A 175 -6.67 6.50 -5.90
N SER A 176 -5.44 6.02 -5.96
CA SER A 176 -4.56 5.84 -4.80
C SER A 176 -3.88 7.16 -4.42
N PHE A 177 -4.22 7.67 -3.23
CA PHE A 177 -3.70 8.93 -2.67
C PHE A 177 -3.74 10.13 -3.64
N PRO A 178 -4.93 10.47 -4.20
CA PRO A 178 -5.06 11.48 -5.25
C PRO A 178 -4.76 12.90 -4.77
N THR A 179 -4.52 13.09 -3.47
CA THR A 179 -4.16 14.36 -2.83
C THR A 179 -2.71 14.40 -2.31
N HIS A 180 -1.95 13.31 -2.44
CA HIS A 180 -0.56 13.26 -1.98
C HIS A 180 0.39 13.90 -3.01
N ARG A 181 1.34 14.73 -2.57
CA ARG A 181 2.24 15.50 -3.44
C ARG A 181 3.02 14.67 -4.46
N THR A 182 3.39 13.43 -4.12
CA THR A 182 4.14 12.53 -5.01
C THR A 182 3.26 11.78 -6.01
N LEU A 183 1.94 11.91 -5.94
CA LEU A 183 1.00 11.20 -6.80
C LEU A 183 -0.07 12.13 -7.41
N MET A 184 -0.23 13.35 -6.88
CA MET A 184 -1.23 14.31 -7.31
C MET A 184 -0.68 15.29 -8.35
N GLY A 185 -1.36 15.36 -9.49
CA GLY A 185 -1.12 16.38 -10.51
C GLY A 185 -0.07 15.99 -11.54
N GLU A 186 0.53 17.00 -12.17
CA GLU A 186 1.45 16.86 -13.32
C GLU A 186 2.82 17.49 -13.02
N SER A 187 3.15 17.65 -11.73
CA SER A 187 4.49 18.06 -11.34
C SER A 187 5.48 16.93 -11.70
N PRO A 188 6.77 17.25 -11.94
CA PRO A 188 7.78 16.22 -12.17
C PRO A 188 7.86 15.18 -11.05
N GLU A 189 7.67 15.61 -9.80
CA GLU A 189 7.61 14.73 -8.63
C GLU A 189 6.41 13.76 -8.68
N ALA A 190 5.22 14.26 -9.07
CA ALA A 190 4.02 13.44 -9.18
C ALA A 190 4.08 12.46 -10.36
N ILE A 191 4.60 12.91 -11.51
CA ILE A 191 4.77 12.08 -12.71
C ILE A 191 5.75 10.94 -12.42
N GLU A 192 6.90 11.24 -11.81
CA GLU A 192 7.86 10.20 -11.43
C GLU A 192 7.29 9.27 -10.35
N GLY A 193 6.58 9.79 -9.35
CA GLY A 193 5.97 8.96 -8.31
C GLY A 193 4.90 8.00 -8.84
N GLN A 194 4.07 8.44 -9.79
CA GLN A 194 3.13 7.57 -10.51
C GLN A 194 3.85 6.49 -11.32
N ALA A 195 4.92 6.85 -12.04
CA ALA A 195 5.72 5.89 -12.80
C ALA A 195 6.40 4.85 -11.90
N LYS A 196 6.99 5.27 -10.78
CA LYS A 196 7.55 4.38 -9.75
C LYS A 196 6.52 3.41 -9.20
N LEU A 197 5.33 3.93 -8.86
CA LEU A 197 4.25 3.11 -8.34
C LEU A 197 3.81 2.06 -9.36
N PHE A 198 3.70 2.44 -10.63
CA PHE A 198 3.44 1.50 -11.72
C PHE A 198 4.52 0.41 -11.79
N ARG A 199 5.79 0.80 -11.90
CA ARG A 199 6.95 -0.10 -12.03
C ARG A 199 7.08 -1.09 -10.87
N VAL A 200 6.92 -0.64 -9.62
CA VAL A 200 6.94 -1.51 -8.44
C VAL A 200 5.81 -2.55 -8.50
N LEU A 201 4.59 -2.13 -8.82
CA LEU A 201 3.43 -3.03 -8.84
C LEU A 201 3.51 -4.06 -9.96
N ILE A 202 3.95 -3.65 -11.14
CA ILE A 202 4.07 -4.59 -12.27
C ILE A 202 5.22 -5.57 -12.07
N ALA A 203 6.35 -5.10 -11.55
CA ALA A 203 7.47 -5.98 -11.20
C ALA A 203 7.05 -6.99 -10.12
N TYR A 204 6.26 -6.56 -9.12
CA TYR A 204 5.70 -7.48 -8.12
C TYR A 204 4.79 -8.53 -8.77
N ALA A 205 3.90 -8.13 -9.68
CA ALA A 205 3.01 -9.08 -10.36
C ALA A 205 3.79 -10.14 -11.17
N LYS A 206 4.96 -9.77 -11.72
CA LYS A 206 5.89 -10.72 -12.38
C LYS A 206 6.69 -11.57 -11.38
N TYR A 207 7.10 -10.98 -10.25
CA TYR A 207 7.83 -11.66 -9.20
C TYR A 207 6.99 -12.75 -8.53
N ASN A 208 5.70 -12.48 -8.28
CA ASN A 208 4.75 -13.42 -7.70
C ASN A 208 3.50 -13.59 -8.57
N PRO A 209 3.55 -14.41 -9.63
CA PRO A 209 2.42 -14.57 -10.55
C PRO A 209 1.23 -15.32 -9.93
N LYS A 210 1.40 -15.98 -8.77
CA LYS A 210 0.30 -16.66 -8.07
C LYS A 210 -0.70 -15.65 -7.50
N ILE A 211 -0.20 -14.54 -6.96
CA ILE A 211 -1.02 -13.41 -6.50
C ILE A 211 -1.25 -12.43 -7.65
N GLY A 212 -0.21 -12.16 -8.45
CA GLY A 212 -0.25 -11.17 -9.51
C GLY A 212 -0.44 -9.76 -8.95
N TYR A 213 -1.48 -9.08 -9.45
CA TYR A 213 -1.91 -7.78 -8.92
C TYR A 213 -3.34 -7.88 -8.38
N SER A 214 -3.52 -7.48 -7.12
CA SER A 214 -4.83 -7.41 -6.46
C SER A 214 -5.15 -5.97 -6.07
N GLN A 215 -6.43 -5.60 -6.18
CA GLN A 215 -6.89 -4.27 -5.83
C GLN A 215 -6.59 -3.96 -4.36
N GLY A 216 -5.98 -2.79 -4.12
CA GLY A 216 -5.54 -2.35 -2.79
C GLY A 216 -4.03 -2.37 -2.61
N MET A 217 -3.31 -3.20 -3.38
CA MET A 217 -1.85 -3.25 -3.36
C MET A 217 -1.19 -1.92 -3.73
N SER A 218 -1.82 -1.13 -4.61
CA SER A 218 -1.32 0.21 -4.96
C SER A 218 -1.22 1.16 -3.77
N TYR A 219 -2.11 1.04 -2.78
CA TYR A 219 -2.03 1.83 -1.56
C TYR A 219 -0.82 1.42 -0.71
N ILE A 220 -0.59 0.11 -0.59
CA ILE A 220 0.55 -0.45 0.16
C ILE A 220 1.88 -0.03 -0.49
N ALA A 221 2.01 -0.24 -1.80
CA ALA A 221 3.21 0.12 -2.56
C ALA A 221 3.48 1.64 -2.53
N ALA A 222 2.44 2.47 -2.58
CA ALA A 222 2.60 3.91 -2.49
C ALA A 222 3.13 4.35 -1.11
N VAL A 223 2.65 3.77 -0.01
CA VAL A 223 3.19 4.09 1.34
C VAL A 223 4.65 3.66 1.49
N LEU A 224 5.03 2.51 0.90
CA LEU A 224 6.42 2.09 0.84
C LEU A 224 7.27 3.10 0.07
N LEU A 225 6.82 3.56 -1.10
CA LEU A 225 7.51 4.57 -1.92
C LEU A 225 7.61 5.95 -1.25
N MET A 226 6.75 6.27 -0.29
CA MET A 226 6.88 7.50 0.51
C MET A 226 8.07 7.46 1.48
N HIS A 227 8.55 6.26 1.84
CA HIS A 227 9.57 6.08 2.88
C HIS A 227 10.84 5.37 2.40
N LEU A 228 10.79 4.69 1.25
CA LEU A 228 11.88 3.86 0.71
C LEU A 228 12.20 4.29 -0.72
N SER A 229 13.39 3.92 -1.20
CA SER A 229 13.69 4.00 -2.63
C SER A 229 12.84 3.01 -3.44
N GLU A 230 12.81 3.15 -4.76
CA GLU A 230 11.94 2.36 -5.63
C GLU A 230 12.15 0.85 -5.51
N GLU A 231 13.41 0.40 -5.64
CA GLU A 231 13.72 -1.03 -5.52
C GLU A 231 13.54 -1.53 -4.08
N GLU A 232 13.86 -0.71 -3.07
CA GLU A 232 13.61 -1.08 -1.67
C GLU A 232 12.11 -1.25 -1.38
N ALA A 233 11.26 -0.40 -1.97
CA ALA A 233 9.81 -0.53 -1.88
C ALA A 233 9.30 -1.81 -2.54
N PHE A 234 9.88 -2.20 -3.69
CA PHE A 234 9.59 -3.49 -4.31
C PHE A 234 9.92 -4.67 -3.39
N TRP A 235 11.13 -4.72 -2.83
CA TRP A 235 11.51 -5.81 -1.92
C TRP A 235 10.70 -5.80 -0.63
N ALA A 236 10.37 -4.63 -0.09
CA ALA A 236 9.52 -4.50 1.08
C ALA A 236 8.09 -5.02 0.80
N LEU A 237 7.53 -4.72 -0.38
CA LEU A 237 6.25 -5.27 -0.82
C LEU A 237 6.32 -6.80 -0.93
N GLY A 238 7.42 -7.33 -1.48
CA GLY A 238 7.74 -8.75 -1.52
C GLY A 238 7.69 -9.39 -0.13
N VAL A 239 8.41 -8.84 0.85
CA VAL A 239 8.40 -9.36 2.23
C VAL A 239 6.98 -9.32 2.80
N LEU A 240 6.30 -8.18 2.77
CA LEU A 240 4.96 -8.00 3.36
C LEU A 240 3.91 -8.95 2.78
N LEU A 241 3.99 -9.25 1.49
CA LEU A 241 2.99 -10.05 0.78
C LEU A 241 3.44 -11.49 0.52
N GLU A 242 4.62 -11.92 0.99
CA GLU A 242 5.10 -13.31 0.87
C GLU A 242 5.51 -13.95 2.19
N LYS A 243 5.95 -13.17 3.18
CA LYS A 243 6.50 -13.67 4.46
C LYS A 243 5.93 -12.83 5.62
N PRO A 244 4.90 -13.30 6.36
CA PRO A 244 4.31 -14.63 6.53
C PRO A 244 3.04 -14.86 5.71
N LYS A 245 2.57 -16.13 5.69
CA LYS A 245 1.34 -16.57 4.99
C LYS A 245 0.10 -15.73 5.32
N TYR A 246 0.03 -15.08 6.47
CA TYR A 246 -1.18 -14.41 6.92
C TYR A 246 -1.58 -13.22 6.04
N LEU A 247 -0.64 -12.32 5.71
CA LEU A 247 -0.95 -11.15 4.88
C LEU A 247 -1.15 -11.56 3.42
N SER A 248 -0.35 -12.51 2.92
CA SER A 248 -0.51 -13.03 1.56
C SER A 248 -1.87 -13.68 1.33
N GLU A 249 -2.39 -14.43 2.31
CA GLU A 249 -3.73 -15.03 2.27
C GLU A 249 -4.86 -13.99 2.19
N LEU A 250 -4.65 -12.74 2.64
CA LEU A 250 -5.67 -11.68 2.49
C LEU A 250 -5.87 -11.27 1.03
N PHE A 251 -4.85 -11.43 0.18
CA PHE A 251 -4.87 -11.06 -1.24
C PHE A 251 -5.11 -12.27 -2.16
N ASP A 252 -5.37 -13.45 -1.59
CA ASP A 252 -5.71 -14.64 -2.36
C ASP A 252 -7.01 -14.46 -3.15
N LEU A 253 -7.07 -15.05 -4.34
CA LEU A 253 -8.18 -14.92 -5.28
C LEU A 253 -9.50 -15.46 -4.73
N SER A 254 -9.47 -16.41 -3.76
CA SER A 254 -10.68 -16.94 -3.13
C SER A 254 -11.41 -15.91 -2.26
N GLY A 255 -10.68 -14.93 -1.72
CA GLY A 255 -11.20 -13.98 -0.72
C GLY A 255 -11.65 -14.64 0.60
N GLU A 256 -11.39 -15.94 0.81
CA GLU A 256 -11.86 -16.67 2.00
C GLU A 256 -11.28 -16.09 3.28
N LYS A 257 -9.99 -15.73 3.25
CA LYS A 257 -9.30 -15.17 4.42
C LYS A 257 -9.93 -13.85 4.86
N ILE A 258 -10.17 -12.94 3.93
CA ILE A 258 -10.73 -11.62 4.25
C ILE A 258 -12.18 -11.74 4.74
N GLN A 259 -12.96 -12.68 4.17
CA GLN A 259 -14.30 -12.99 4.66
C GLN A 259 -14.26 -13.54 6.09
N HIS A 260 -13.36 -14.49 6.37
CA HIS A 260 -13.16 -15.01 7.72
C HIS A 260 -12.76 -13.91 8.71
N GLN A 261 -11.83 -13.01 8.34
CA GLN A 261 -11.46 -11.87 9.19
C GLN A 261 -12.64 -10.93 9.45
N ALA A 262 -13.49 -10.69 8.45
CA ALA A 262 -14.70 -9.89 8.65
C ALA A 262 -15.69 -10.55 9.61
N MET A 263 -15.83 -11.88 9.59
CA MET A 263 -16.66 -12.60 10.55
C MET A 263 -16.10 -12.52 11.98
N VAL A 264 -14.78 -12.70 12.14
CA VAL A 264 -14.09 -12.55 13.43
C VAL A 264 -14.28 -11.13 13.97
N PHE A 265 -14.06 -10.11 13.13
CA PHE A 265 -14.32 -8.72 13.49
C PHE A 265 -15.76 -8.52 13.93
N HIS A 266 -16.73 -9.05 13.18
CA HIS A 266 -18.16 -8.91 13.49
C HIS A 266 -18.50 -9.47 14.87
N GLN A 267 -17.94 -10.63 15.25
CA GLN A 267 -18.14 -11.19 16.60
C GLN A 267 -17.59 -10.27 17.69
N PHE A 268 -16.37 -9.74 17.51
CA PHE A 268 -15.81 -8.78 18.46
C PHE A 268 -16.62 -7.49 18.51
N PHE A 269 -17.09 -7.00 17.37
CA PHE A 269 -17.88 -5.78 17.27
C PHE A 269 -19.21 -5.90 18.03
N LYS A 270 -19.93 -7.03 17.83
CA LYS A 270 -21.15 -7.35 18.55
C LYS A 270 -20.93 -7.45 20.06
N HIS A 271 -19.83 -8.06 20.49
CA HIS A 271 -19.50 -8.18 21.91
C HIS A 271 -19.09 -6.85 22.55
N ARG A 272 -18.28 -6.03 21.86
CA ARG A 272 -17.70 -4.79 22.42
C ARG A 272 -18.64 -3.59 22.29
N LYS A 273 -19.47 -3.54 21.25
CA LYS A 273 -20.37 -2.42 20.91
C LYS A 273 -21.74 -2.95 20.47
N PRO A 274 -22.48 -3.67 21.33
CA PRO A 274 -23.71 -4.37 20.94
C PRO A 274 -24.80 -3.47 20.37
N GLN A 275 -24.98 -2.27 20.93
CA GLN A 275 -25.98 -1.30 20.45
C GLN A 275 -25.65 -0.80 19.04
N LEU A 276 -24.36 -0.54 18.77
CA LEU A 276 -23.92 -0.07 17.46
C LEU A 276 -23.95 -1.19 16.42
N SER A 277 -23.54 -2.41 16.80
CA SER A 277 -23.66 -3.60 15.94
C SER A 277 -25.10 -3.80 15.49
N LYS A 278 -26.04 -3.77 16.45
CA LYS A 278 -27.47 -3.89 16.15
C LYS A 278 -27.94 -2.80 15.19
N HIS A 279 -27.57 -1.55 15.44
CA HIS A 279 -27.95 -0.44 14.55
C HIS A 279 -27.43 -0.62 13.12
N ILE A 280 -26.16 -1.01 12.96
CA ILE A 280 -25.53 -1.26 11.66
C ILE A 280 -26.20 -2.44 10.92
N GLU A 281 -26.57 -3.49 11.66
CA GLU A 281 -27.35 -4.63 11.14
C GLU A 281 -28.77 -4.19 10.70
N ASP A 282 -29.45 -3.36 11.50
CA ASP A 282 -30.79 -2.83 11.20
C ASP A 282 -30.81 -2.01 9.90
N VAL A 283 -29.73 -1.26 9.61
CA VAL A 283 -29.56 -0.52 8.35
C VAL A 283 -28.95 -1.36 7.22
N ARG A 284 -28.81 -2.68 7.42
CA ARG A 284 -28.34 -3.67 6.43
C ARG A 284 -26.89 -3.45 5.95
N VAL A 285 -26.03 -2.93 6.81
CA VAL A 285 -24.60 -2.76 6.49
C VAL A 285 -23.81 -3.93 7.08
N SER A 286 -23.19 -4.73 6.22
CA SER A 286 -22.32 -5.84 6.65
C SER A 286 -20.92 -5.36 7.03
N SER A 287 -20.29 -6.03 8.01
CA SER A 287 -18.93 -5.72 8.45
C SER A 287 -17.87 -5.84 7.34
N ILE A 288 -18.10 -6.73 6.36
CA ILE A 288 -17.18 -6.88 5.22
C ILE A 288 -16.99 -5.59 4.43
N HIS A 289 -18.01 -4.73 4.35
CA HIS A 289 -17.96 -3.50 3.54
C HIS A 289 -16.92 -2.49 4.03
N PHE A 290 -16.60 -2.49 5.32
CA PHE A 290 -15.55 -1.63 5.88
C PHE A 290 -14.29 -2.40 6.28
N VAL A 291 -14.40 -3.68 6.67
CA VAL A 291 -13.23 -4.52 6.98
C VAL A 291 -12.39 -4.80 5.73
N MET A 292 -13.02 -5.10 4.60
CA MET A 292 -12.32 -5.39 3.35
C MET A 292 -11.40 -4.24 2.91
N PRO A 293 -11.88 -2.99 2.72
CA PRO A 293 -11.00 -1.90 2.35
C PRO A 293 -9.93 -1.60 3.41
N TRP A 294 -10.23 -1.76 4.70
CA TRP A 294 -9.22 -1.59 5.76
C TRP A 294 -8.08 -2.60 5.64
N PHE A 295 -8.39 -3.89 5.50
CA PHE A 295 -7.35 -4.92 5.48
C PHE A 295 -6.60 -4.97 4.13
N LEU A 296 -7.30 -4.86 3.00
CA LEU A 296 -6.67 -4.91 1.67
C LEU A 296 -5.80 -3.69 1.36
N THR A 297 -5.93 -2.62 2.14
CA THR A 297 -5.05 -1.44 2.05
C THR A 297 -4.13 -1.31 3.27
N LEU A 298 -4.09 -2.29 4.17
CA LEU A 298 -3.38 -2.22 5.46
C LEU A 298 -3.63 -0.89 6.20
N PHE A 299 -4.90 -0.51 6.27
CA PHE A 299 -5.46 0.69 6.89
C PHE A 299 -5.06 2.02 6.24
N THR A 300 -4.24 2.00 5.19
CA THR A 300 -3.71 3.23 4.56
C THR A 300 -4.77 4.04 3.82
N SER A 301 -5.94 3.46 3.53
CA SER A 301 -7.10 4.22 3.01
C SER A 301 -7.75 5.14 4.06
N LEU A 302 -7.38 5.03 5.35
CA LEU A 302 -7.86 5.91 6.40
C LEU A 302 -7.11 7.24 6.43
N PRO A 303 -7.77 8.37 6.72
CA PRO A 303 -7.14 9.70 6.73
C PRO A 303 -6.27 9.98 7.97
N CYS A 304 -6.12 9.01 8.88
CA CYS A 304 -5.39 9.16 10.14
C CYS A 304 -3.94 8.67 10.06
N TRP A 305 -3.12 9.38 9.30
CA TRP A 305 -1.76 8.94 8.94
C TRP A 305 -0.83 8.66 10.11
N ASP A 306 -0.95 9.38 11.22
CA ASP A 306 -0.13 9.14 12.39
C ASP A 306 -0.45 7.78 13.04
N SER A 307 -1.74 7.41 13.12
CA SER A 307 -2.18 6.08 13.54
C SER A 307 -1.85 5.00 12.50
N VAL A 308 -2.06 5.28 11.21
CA VAL A 308 -1.73 4.33 10.13
C VAL A 308 -0.25 3.98 10.19
N LEU A 309 0.64 4.96 10.30
CA LEU A 309 2.08 4.72 10.35
C LEU A 309 2.49 4.00 11.65
N ALA A 310 1.81 4.24 12.78
CA ALA A 310 2.02 3.46 14.00
C ALA A 310 1.64 1.98 13.83
N ILE A 311 0.52 1.71 13.17
CA ILE A 311 0.09 0.35 12.82
C ILE A 311 1.12 -0.29 11.90
N TRP A 312 1.63 0.45 10.91
CA TRP A 312 2.67 -0.04 10.00
C TRP A 312 3.97 -0.35 10.72
N ASP A 313 4.44 0.50 11.63
CA ASP A 313 5.63 0.21 12.45
C ASP A 313 5.47 -1.14 13.17
N LEU A 314 4.29 -1.44 13.72
CA LEU A 314 3.98 -2.71 14.38
C LEU A 314 3.87 -3.89 13.40
N ILE A 315 3.30 -3.68 12.20
CA ILE A 315 3.28 -4.69 11.14
C ILE A 315 4.74 -5.06 10.81
N MET A 316 5.58 -4.08 10.47
CA MET A 316 7.00 -4.32 10.13
C MET A 316 7.75 -5.09 11.23
N LEU A 317 7.49 -4.75 12.49
CA LEU A 317 8.08 -5.47 13.63
C LEU A 317 7.60 -6.91 13.73
N HIS A 318 6.32 -7.16 13.50
CA HIS A 318 5.78 -8.51 13.52
C HIS A 318 6.41 -9.37 12.40
N GLU A 319 6.54 -8.80 11.20
CA GLU A 319 7.11 -9.52 10.05
C GLU A 319 8.62 -9.77 10.18
N SER A 320 9.32 -9.00 11.03
CA SER A 320 10.75 -9.23 11.33
C SER A 320 11.03 -10.50 12.15
N GLY A 321 9.99 -11.15 12.69
CA GLY A 321 10.14 -12.40 13.43
C GLY A 321 10.35 -13.59 12.50
N ASP A 322 11.47 -14.31 12.68
CA ASP A 322 11.63 -15.65 12.12
C ASP A 322 10.35 -16.47 12.39
N GLY A 323 9.92 -17.28 11.43
CA GLY A 323 8.61 -17.99 11.39
C GLY A 323 8.32 -18.98 12.52
N SER A 324 8.95 -18.83 13.67
CA SER A 324 8.81 -19.56 14.92
C SER A 324 8.26 -18.63 16.02
N CYS A 325 7.06 -18.10 15.84
CA CYS A 325 6.21 -17.81 17.00
C CYS A 325 4.88 -18.56 16.84
N PRO A 326 4.75 -19.76 17.44
CA PRO A 326 3.44 -20.36 17.58
C PRO A 326 2.64 -19.46 18.51
N MET A 327 1.36 -19.24 18.21
CA MET A 327 0.40 -18.65 19.14
C MET A 327 0.11 -19.55 20.35
N SER A 328 1.15 -20.07 21.01
CA SER A 328 1.09 -20.90 22.20
C SER A 328 2.24 -20.57 23.14
N CYS A 329 2.15 -19.45 23.85
CA CYS A 329 2.79 -19.29 25.14
C CYS A 329 1.72 -18.95 26.17
N SER A 330 1.11 -20.01 26.70
CA SER A 330 0.61 -20.06 28.06
C SER A 330 1.78 -19.81 29.01
N GLY A 331 2.04 -18.54 29.28
CA GLY A 331 3.12 -18.09 30.15
C GLY A 331 2.71 -16.78 30.80
N SER A 332 2.30 -16.88 32.06
CA SER A 332 1.79 -15.81 32.91
C SER A 332 2.82 -14.70 33.16
N HIS A 333 3.09 -13.86 32.16
CA HIS A 333 3.60 -12.52 32.37
C HIS A 333 2.55 -11.53 31.91
N LYS A 334 1.91 -10.88 32.88
CA LYS A 334 0.99 -9.75 32.67
C LYS A 334 1.73 -8.65 31.89
N LEU A 335 1.65 -8.71 30.57
CA LEU A 335 1.73 -7.55 29.70
C LEU A 335 0.53 -6.66 30.05
N ARG A 336 0.68 -5.86 31.12
CA ARG A 336 -0.14 -4.65 31.33
C ARG A 336 0.32 -3.59 30.34
N ALA A 337 0.18 -3.86 29.05
CA ALA A 337 -0.13 -2.80 28.12
C ALA A 337 -1.62 -2.52 28.36
N ARG A 338 -1.94 -1.38 28.98
CA ARG A 338 -3.29 -0.84 28.78
C ARG A 338 -3.43 -0.69 27.27
N PRO A 339 -4.36 -1.40 26.61
CA PRO A 339 -4.65 -1.07 25.22
C PRO A 339 -5.01 0.43 25.18
N PRO A 340 -4.62 1.17 24.12
CA PRO A 340 -5.17 2.49 23.92
C PRO A 340 -6.69 2.36 24.04
N THR A 341 -7.22 3.01 25.06
CA THR A 341 -8.65 2.98 25.32
C THR A 341 -9.23 3.70 24.12
N TYR A 342 -10.03 2.98 23.33
CA TYR A 342 -10.68 3.42 22.09
C TYR A 342 -9.80 3.42 20.83
N ILE A 343 -9.61 2.23 20.27
CA ILE A 343 -9.73 2.03 18.82
C ILE A 343 -10.80 0.95 18.63
N ILE A 344 -12.05 1.37 18.46
CA ILE A 344 -13.14 0.61 17.85
C ILE A 344 -13.83 1.56 16.90
#